data_AF-A0A149U327-F1
#
_entry.id   AF-A0A149U327-F1
#
_cell.length_a   1.000
_cell.length_b   1.000
_cell.length_c   1.000
_cell.angle_alpha   90.00
_cell.angle_beta   90.00
_cell.angle_gamma   90.00
#
_symmetry.space_group_name_H-M   'P 1'
#
loop_
_entity.id
_entity.type
_entity.pdbx_description
1 polymer ?
#
loop_
_entity_poly.entity_id
_entity_poly.type
_entity_poly.pdbx_seq_one_letter_code
_entity_poly.pdbx_strand_id
1 'polypeptide(L)'
;MTDEVRSLSPVPFRDPRLEELHAGLHDVIRLMELEHHLLRGRLDTLKADSEGAQLLEGIIVLGGVLNRKLTHLLGLCRDVGGL
;
A
#
# COMPACT_ATOMS: atom_id res chain seq x y z
N MET A 1 2.82 47.87 -26.88
CA MET A 1 3.84 46.81 -27.02
C MET A 1 3.65 45.85 -25.86
N THR A 2 2.88 44.80 -26.13
CA THR A 2 2.67 43.63 -25.28
C THR A 2 3.94 42.79 -25.37
N ASP A 3 4.66 42.63 -24.27
CA ASP A 3 5.70 41.62 -24.19
C ASP A 3 5.46 40.73 -22.98
N GLU A 4 5.56 39.44 -23.25
CA GLU A 4 4.88 38.35 -22.58
C GLU A 4 5.44 38.12 -21.18
N VAL A 5 4.56 38.18 -20.18
CA VAL A 5 4.80 37.49 -18.90
C VAL A 5 4.74 36.00 -19.23
N ARG A 6 5.89 35.42 -19.62
CA ARG A 6 6.11 33.98 -19.63
C ARG A 6 5.91 33.49 -18.21
N SER A 7 4.68 33.10 -17.92
CA SER A 7 4.26 32.30 -16.78
C SER A 7 5.10 31.02 -16.78
N LEU A 8 6.26 31.08 -16.11
CA LEU A 8 7.04 29.93 -15.67
C LEU A 8 6.15 29.17 -14.68
N SER A 9 5.23 28.39 -15.21
CA SER A 9 4.53 27.38 -14.44
C SER A 9 5.62 26.44 -13.90
N PRO A 10 5.74 26.24 -12.58
CA PRO A 10 6.71 25.31 -12.05
C PRO A 10 6.34 23.93 -12.60
N VAL A 11 7.20 23.35 -13.44
CA VAL A 11 7.06 21.96 -13.86
C VAL A 11 7.14 21.15 -12.56
N PRO A 12 6.11 20.36 -12.20
CA PRO A 12 6.18 19.56 -10.99
C PRO A 12 7.39 18.63 -11.11
N PHE A 13 8.33 18.78 -10.18
CA PHE A 13 9.49 17.91 -10.10
C PHE A 13 8.98 16.51 -9.71
N ARG A 14 8.94 15.60 -10.67
CA ARG A 14 8.61 14.18 -10.44
C ARG A 14 9.91 13.42 -10.29
N ASP A 15 10.16 12.87 -9.09
CA ASP A 15 11.28 11.96 -8.86
C ASP A 15 10.90 10.55 -9.35
N PRO A 16 11.51 10.02 -10.42
CA PRO A 16 11.15 8.71 -10.98
C PRO A 16 11.33 7.56 -9.97
N ARG A 17 12.23 7.72 -8.99
CA ARG A 17 12.41 6.71 -7.93
C ARG A 17 11.22 6.65 -6.99
N LEU A 18 10.51 7.77 -6.82
CA LEU A 18 9.31 7.83 -6.00
C LEU A 18 8.10 7.22 -6.74
N GLU A 19 8.03 7.39 -8.06
CA GLU A 19 7.05 6.71 -8.92
C GLU A 19 7.25 5.19 -8.87
N GLU A 20 8.49 4.71 -9.01
CA GLU A 20 8.85 3.29 -8.91
C GLU A 20 8.52 2.73 -7.52
N LEU A 21 8.86 3.46 -6.45
CA LEU A 21 8.52 3.07 -5.08
C LEU A 21 7.00 3.00 -4.87
N HIS A 22 6.25 3.97 -5.38
CA HIS A 22 4.78 3.97 -5.30
C HIS A 22 4.19 2.75 -6.02
N ALA A 23 4.65 2.45 -7.25
CA ALA A 23 4.21 1.27 -7.98
C ALA A 23 4.54 -0.04 -7.22
N GLY A 24 5.77 -0.17 -6.72
CA GLY A 24 6.19 -1.34 -5.96
C GLY A 24 5.39 -1.53 -4.66
N LEU A 25 5.08 -0.45 -3.94
CA LEU A 25 4.24 -0.51 -2.74
C LEU A 25 2.81 -0.93 -3.08
N HIS A 26 2.25 -0.43 -4.18
CA HIS A 26 0.93 -0.83 -4.64
C HIS A 26 0.86 -2.34 -4.93
N ASP A 27 1.89 -2.89 -5.60
CA ASP A 27 1.98 -4.32 -5.89
C ASP A 27 2.10 -5.17 -4.61
N VAL A 28 2.93 -4.74 -3.65
CA VAL A 28 3.08 -5.44 -2.35
C VAL A 28 1.77 -5.42 -1.57
N ILE A 29 1.07 -4.28 -1.50
CA ILE A 29 -0.25 -4.18 -0.85
C ILE A 29 -1.22 -5.17 -1.50
N ARG A 30 -1.23 -5.26 -2.83
CA ARG A 30 -2.12 -6.17 -3.55
C ARG A 30 -1.83 -7.64 -3.22
N LEU A 31 -0.55 -8.01 -3.12
CA LEU A 31 -0.14 -9.36 -2.72
C LEU A 31 -0.57 -9.66 -1.27
N MET A 32 -0.43 -8.69 -0.36
CA MET A 32 -0.86 -8.86 1.02
C MET A 32 -2.38 -9.01 1.16
N GLU A 33 -3.17 -8.27 0.37
CA GLU A 33 -4.63 -8.44 0.32
C GLU A 33 -5.02 -9.86 -0.11
N LEU A 34 -4.33 -10.39 -1.13
CA LEU A 34 -4.52 -11.76 -1.60
C LEU A 34 -4.15 -12.78 -0.52
N GLU A 35 -3.00 -12.62 0.14
CA GLU A 35 -2.59 -13.46 1.26
C GLU A 35 -3.64 -13.46 2.38
N HIS A 36 -4.15 -12.29 2.78
CA HIS A 36 -5.20 -12.20 3.79
C HIS A 36 -6.46 -12.95 3.40
N HIS A 37 -6.84 -12.89 2.12
CA HIS A 37 -7.99 -13.62 1.62
C HIS A 37 -7.77 -15.14 1.74
N LEU A 38 -6.59 -15.63 1.37
CA LEU A 38 -6.22 -17.05 1.49
C LEU A 38 -6.17 -17.50 2.95
N LEU A 39 -5.57 -16.70 3.84
CA LEU A 39 -5.48 -17.01 5.26
C LEU A 39 -6.86 -17.06 5.93
N ARG A 40 -7.77 -16.15 5.58
CA ARG A 40 -9.16 -16.21 6.05
C ARG A 40 -9.88 -17.45 5.56
N GLY A 41 -9.76 -17.77 4.27
CA GLY A 41 -10.32 -19.01 3.73
C GLY A 41 -9.77 -20.26 4.40
N ARG A 42 -8.48 -20.25 4.80
CA ARG A 42 -7.88 -21.33 5.58
C ARG A 42 -8.44 -21.38 7.01
N LEU A 43 -8.62 -20.24 7.65
CA LEU A 43 -9.19 -20.15 9.00
C LEU A 43 -10.59 -20.76 9.06
N ASP A 44 -11.42 -20.50 8.06
CA ASP A 44 -12.78 -21.05 7.96
C ASP A 44 -12.82 -22.59 7.91
N THR A 45 -11.71 -23.23 7.52
CA THR A 45 -11.58 -24.71 7.48
C THR A 45 -11.06 -25.33 8.77
N LEU A 46 -10.58 -24.52 9.72
CA LEU A 46 -10.02 -25.01 10.97
C LEU A 46 -11.11 -25.18 12.03
N LYS A 47 -10.87 -26.09 12.97
CA LYS A 47 -11.72 -26.22 14.16
C LYS A 47 -11.61 -24.94 14.98
N ALA A 48 -12.75 -24.35 15.32
CA ALA A 48 -12.83 -23.20 16.21
C ALA A 48 -12.08 -23.46 17.53
N ASP A 49 -11.41 -22.43 18.03
CA ASP A 49 -10.61 -22.43 19.25
C ASP A 49 -9.43 -23.43 19.28
N SER A 50 -9.08 -24.04 18.13
CA SER A 50 -7.84 -24.79 18.02
C SER A 50 -6.62 -23.85 18.06
N GLU A 51 -5.50 -24.34 18.55
CA GLU A 51 -4.23 -23.61 18.55
C GLU A 51 -3.87 -23.12 17.13
N GLY A 52 -4.13 -23.94 16.11
CA GLY A 52 -3.92 -23.55 14.71
C GLY A 52 -4.83 -22.41 14.25
N ALA A 53 -6.08 -22.37 14.68
CA ALA A 53 -7.00 -21.27 14.39
C ALA A 53 -6.54 -19.97 15.06
N GLN A 54 -6.19 -20.04 16.36
CA GLN A 54 -5.70 -18.89 17.12
C GLN A 54 -4.39 -18.31 16.55
N LEU A 55 -3.46 -19.18 16.15
CA LEU A 55 -2.22 -18.76 15.48
C LEU A 55 -2.52 -18.05 14.16
N LEU A 56 -3.41 -18.62 13.35
CA LEU A 56 -3.77 -18.05 12.05
C LEU A 56 -4.52 -16.72 12.18
N GLU A 57 -5.41 -16.59 13.17
CA GLU A 57 -6.03 -15.31 13.54
C GLU A 57 -4.98 -14.26 13.91
N GLY A 58 -3.99 -14.63 14.72
CA GLY A 58 -2.88 -13.76 15.07
C GLY A 58 -2.11 -13.26 13.83
N ILE A 59 -1.80 -14.16 12.89
CA ILE A 59 -1.13 -13.82 11.63
C ILE A 59 -1.98 -12.86 10.80
N ILE A 60 -3.29 -13.11 10.66
CA ILE A 60 -4.23 -12.23 9.93
C ILE A 60 -4.25 -10.83 10.57
N VAL A 61 -4.26 -10.73 11.90
CA VAL A 61 -4.24 -9.43 12.59
C VAL A 61 -2.92 -8.70 12.32
N LEU A 62 -1.77 -9.38 12.46
CA LEU A 62 -0.45 -8.81 12.20
C LEU A 62 -0.31 -8.32 10.76
N GLY A 63 -0.73 -9.13 9.79
CA GLY A 63 -0.79 -8.74 8.39
C GLY A 63 -1.65 -7.51 8.17
N GLY A 64 -2.77 -7.38 8.89
CA GLY A 64 -3.65 -6.22 8.80
C GLY A 64 -2.99 -4.94 9.31
N VAL A 65 -2.14 -5.02 10.34
CA VAL A 65 -1.33 -3.89 10.81
C VAL A 65 -0.31 -3.47 9.74
N LEU A 66 0.39 -4.44 9.15
CA LEU A 66 1.37 -4.18 8.11
C LEU A 66 0.72 -3.55 6.88
N ASN A 67 -0.44 -4.07 6.44
CA ASN A 67 -1.18 -3.52 5.31
C ASN A 67 -1.53 -2.04 5.53
N ARG A 68 -2.09 -1.70 6.70
CA ARG A 68 -2.40 -0.30 7.05
C ARG A 68 -1.18 0.62 6.99
N LYS A 69 -0.02 0.15 7.47
CA LYS A 69 1.24 0.93 7.44
C LYS A 69 1.74 1.14 6.01
N LEU A 70 1.67 0.12 5.17
CA LEU A 70 2.07 0.21 3.76
C LEU A 70 1.12 1.09 2.96
N THR A 71 -0.20 0.99 3.17
CA THR A 71 -1.18 1.90 2.55
C THR A 71 -0.91 3.35 2.94
N HIS A 72 -0.58 3.61 4.21
CA HIS A 72 -0.17 4.95 4.65
C HIS A 72 1.10 5.41 3.90
N LEU A 73 2.12 4.57 3.79
CA LEU A 73 3.35 4.89 3.08
C LEU A 73 3.10 5.16 1.58
N LEU A 74 2.25 4.36 0.94
CA LEU A 74 1.83 4.58 -0.45
C LEU A 74 1.17 5.97 -0.60
N GLY A 75 0.31 6.35 0.35
CA GLY A 75 -0.28 7.69 0.41
C GLY A 75 0.77 8.79 0.51
N LEU A 76 1.77 8.63 1.39
CA LEU A 76 2.88 9.58 1.49
C LEU A 76 3.69 9.67 0.18
N CYS A 77 3.94 8.56 -0.49
CA CYS A 77 4.63 8.56 -1.78
C CYS A 77 3.85 9.36 -2.84
N ARG A 78 2.52 9.19 -2.87
CA ARG A 78 1.64 9.96 -3.76
C ARG A 78 1.66 11.45 -3.43
N ASP A 79 1.51 11.78 -2.16
CA ASP A 79 1.39 13.17 -1.71
C ASP A 79 2.72 13.94 -1.89
N VAL A 80 3.87 13.31 -1.62
CA VAL A 80 5.20 13.91 -1.85
C VAL A 80 5.56 13.96 -3.33
N GLY A 81 5.18 12.95 -4.10
CA GLY A 81 5.52 12.84 -5.52
C GLY A 81 4.59 13.59 -6.47
N GLY A 82 3.45 14.08 -5.97
CA GLY A 82 2.41 14.66 -6.81
C GLY A 82 1.86 13.65 -7.83
N LEU A 83 1.69 12.39 -7.39
CA LEU A 83 1.26 11.26 -8.22
C LEU A 83 -0.27 11.15 -8.32
#